data_AF-A0A6C1DZK1-F1
#
_entry.id   AF-A0A6C1DZK1-F1
#
_cell.length_a   1.000
_cell.length_b   1.000
_cell.length_c   1.000
_cell.angle_alpha   90.00
_cell.angle_beta   90.00
_cell.angle_gamma   90.00
#
_symmetry.space_group_name_H-M   'P 1'
#
loop_
_entity.id
_entity.type
_entity.pdbx_description
1 polymer ?
#
loop_
_entity_poly.entity_id
_entity_poly.type
_entity_poly.pdbx_seq_one_letter_code
_entity_poly.pdbx_strand_id
1 'polypeptide(L)'
;MNSKSQQQEQQPIVFVTGTDTDVGKTFVSTLLVHKWKAAYWKPVQTGIESDQGDSETLKNFKIAASTWQPPIFTPTYALQKPLSPLQAMEYEPNVDIRLLDFVVPEEWSAENPLVVEGAGRGLRSYHSGLGTLNHTLLTWNHLCDNGLRSHLFGVILNGEPNEGNVQALKKFGVNIMAQVAQCTTAHDQDMALHELPSVESLMTQQDVE
;
A
#
# COMPACT_ATOMS: atom_id res chain seq x y z
N MET A 1 -18.23 34.44 19.73
CA MET A 1 -18.90 33.41 18.89
C MET A 1 -17.80 32.57 18.28
N ASN A 2 -17.62 31.34 18.77
CA ASN A 2 -16.57 30.43 18.33
C ASN A 2 -16.90 29.90 16.93
N SER A 3 -16.19 30.35 15.90
CA SER A 3 -16.01 29.57 14.68
C SER A 3 -14.68 28.83 14.80
N LYS A 4 -14.66 27.75 15.58
CA LYS A 4 -13.66 26.71 15.34
C LYS A 4 -14.01 26.15 13.96
N SER A 5 -13.32 26.64 12.94
CA SER A 5 -13.17 25.94 11.67
C SER A 5 -12.79 24.51 12.03
N GLN A 6 -13.70 23.57 11.80
CA GLN A 6 -13.39 22.15 11.86
C GLN A 6 -12.29 21.94 10.83
N GLN A 7 -11.03 21.87 11.27
CA GLN A 7 -9.98 21.29 10.46
C GLN A 7 -10.44 19.85 10.25
N GLN A 8 -10.87 19.55 9.04
CA GLN A 8 -11.21 18.18 8.67
C GLN A 8 -9.92 17.39 8.85
N GLU A 9 -9.88 16.49 9.83
CA GLU A 9 -8.71 15.65 10.11
C GLU A 9 -8.32 14.93 8.82
N GLN A 10 -7.17 15.31 8.27
CA GLN A 10 -6.70 14.80 6.99
C GLN A 10 -6.47 13.30 7.12
N GLN A 11 -7.23 12.50 6.40
CA GLN A 11 -7.08 11.06 6.49
C GLN A 11 -5.76 10.62 5.84
N PRO A 12 -5.08 9.61 6.43
CA PRO A 12 -3.74 9.25 6.04
C PRO A 12 -3.74 8.29 4.84
N ILE A 13 -2.80 8.50 3.94
CA ILE A 13 -2.40 7.57 2.88
C ILE A 13 -1.16 6.84 3.39
N VAL A 14 -1.25 5.51 3.44
CA VAL A 14 -0.18 4.63 3.91
C VAL A 14 0.15 3.60 2.84
N PHE A 15 1.43 3.47 2.54
CA PHE A 15 1.94 2.55 1.54
C PHE A 15 2.34 1.22 2.19
N VAL A 16 1.86 0.10 1.66
CA VAL A 16 2.34 -1.23 2.02
C VAL A 16 3.25 -1.72 0.91
N THR A 17 4.53 -1.87 1.21
CA THR A 17 5.52 -2.40 0.25
C THR A 17 6.17 -3.66 0.80
N GLY A 18 6.68 -4.50 -0.09
CA GLY A 18 7.23 -5.81 0.26
C GLY A 18 8.69 -5.91 -0.17
N THR A 19 9.48 -6.64 0.60
CA THR A 19 10.85 -6.98 0.21
C THR A 19 10.90 -8.05 -0.88
N ASP A 20 9.83 -8.84 -1.02
CA ASP A 20 9.67 -9.85 -2.08
C ASP A 20 8.17 -10.05 -2.47
N THR A 21 7.95 -10.96 -3.42
CA THR A 21 6.66 -11.56 -3.76
C THR A 21 6.25 -12.55 -2.65
N ASP A 22 4.95 -12.71 -2.41
CA ASP A 22 4.39 -13.66 -1.43
C ASP A 22 4.78 -13.48 0.06
N VAL A 23 5.41 -12.36 0.40
CA VAL A 23 5.67 -11.98 1.80
C VAL A 23 4.40 -11.70 2.61
N GLY A 24 3.24 -11.59 1.96
CA GLY A 24 1.95 -11.33 2.62
C GLY A 24 1.47 -9.87 2.53
N LYS A 25 1.87 -9.09 1.52
CA LYS A 25 1.43 -7.69 1.35
C LYS A 25 -0.09 -7.55 1.35
N THR A 26 -0.79 -8.40 0.60
CA THR A 26 -2.26 -8.41 0.56
C THR A 26 -2.85 -8.68 1.94
N PHE A 27 -2.23 -9.58 2.72
CA PHE A 27 -2.64 -9.89 4.08
C PHE A 27 -2.47 -8.69 5.01
N VAL A 28 -1.27 -8.07 5.04
CA VAL A 28 -1.00 -6.87 5.86
C VAL A 28 -1.91 -5.70 5.45
N SER A 29 -2.09 -5.49 4.15
CA SER A 29 -3.00 -4.46 3.63
C SER A 29 -4.43 -4.70 4.07
N THR A 30 -4.88 -5.96 4.07
CA THR A 30 -6.22 -6.34 4.56
C THR A 30 -6.38 -6.07 6.06
N LEU A 31 -5.37 -6.41 6.87
CA LEU A 31 -5.40 -6.11 8.31
C LEU A 31 -5.53 -4.61 8.57
N LEU A 32 -4.75 -3.80 7.85
CA LEU A 32 -4.81 -2.34 7.94
C LEU A 32 -6.18 -1.81 7.52
N VAL A 33 -6.70 -2.28 6.38
CA VAL A 33 -8.01 -1.88 5.85
C VAL A 33 -9.11 -2.11 6.88
N HIS A 34 -9.14 -3.26 7.53
CA HIS A 34 -10.15 -3.55 8.54
C HIS A 34 -9.89 -2.89 9.89
N LYS A 35 -8.63 -2.79 10.33
CA LYS A 35 -8.25 -2.15 11.60
C LYS A 35 -8.55 -0.64 11.56
N TRP A 36 -8.32 -0.01 10.41
CA TRP A 36 -8.44 1.43 10.24
C TRP A 36 -9.74 1.87 9.55
N LYS A 37 -10.59 0.91 9.15
CA LYS A 37 -11.74 1.16 8.27
C LYS A 37 -11.34 1.95 7.04
N ALA A 38 -10.20 1.60 6.46
CA ALA A 38 -9.61 2.30 5.34
C ALA A 38 -10.28 1.91 4.01
N ALA A 39 -10.09 2.77 3.01
CA ALA A 39 -10.19 2.39 1.61
C ALA A 39 -8.91 1.68 1.15
N TYR A 40 -9.01 0.92 0.06
CA TYR A 40 -7.90 0.18 -0.51
C TYR A 40 -7.69 0.54 -1.97
N TRP A 41 -6.42 0.69 -2.35
CA TRP A 41 -6.03 0.83 -3.74
C TRP A 41 -4.74 0.07 -4.04
N LYS A 42 -4.74 -0.66 -5.16
CA LYS A 42 -3.55 -1.27 -5.71
C LYS A 42 -3.32 -0.71 -7.11
N PRO A 43 -2.41 0.26 -7.28
CA PRO A 43 -2.29 1.00 -8.53
C PRO A 43 -1.90 0.12 -9.73
N VAL A 44 -1.11 -0.94 -9.48
CA VAL A 44 -0.70 -1.89 -10.50
C VAL A 44 -1.01 -3.30 -10.05
N GLN A 45 -1.90 -3.97 -10.78
CA GLN A 45 -2.22 -5.38 -10.64
C GLN A 45 -1.63 -6.16 -11.81
N THR A 46 -0.97 -7.27 -11.54
CA THR A 46 -0.55 -8.23 -12.57
C THR A 46 -1.14 -9.59 -12.28
N GLY A 47 -1.19 -10.48 -13.27
CA GLY A 47 -1.67 -11.86 -13.11
C GLY A 47 -3.18 -12.06 -13.23
N ILE A 48 -3.91 -11.13 -13.85
CA ILE A 48 -5.39 -11.20 -14.01
C ILE A 48 -5.86 -12.51 -14.67
N GLU A 49 -5.06 -13.09 -15.57
CA GLU A 49 -5.43 -14.35 -16.25
C GLU A 49 -5.37 -15.59 -15.33
N SER A 50 -4.66 -15.48 -14.20
CA SER A 50 -4.30 -16.61 -13.33
C SER A 50 -4.85 -16.51 -11.91
N ASP A 51 -5.29 -15.33 -11.50
CA ASP A 51 -5.78 -15.02 -10.16
C ASP A 51 -6.92 -14.02 -10.31
N GLN A 52 -8.03 -14.20 -9.57
CA GLN A 52 -9.14 -13.25 -9.58
C GLN A 52 -8.75 -11.90 -8.94
N GLY A 53 -7.56 -11.82 -8.34
CA GLY A 53 -6.90 -10.58 -7.96
C GLY A 53 -7.02 -10.27 -6.48
N ASP A 54 -6.18 -9.35 -6.01
CA ASP A 54 -6.07 -9.02 -4.58
C ASP A 54 -7.34 -8.33 -4.03
N SER A 55 -8.11 -7.67 -4.91
CA SER A 55 -9.42 -7.09 -4.59
C SER A 55 -10.47 -8.12 -4.18
N GLU A 56 -10.43 -9.33 -4.75
CA GLU A 56 -11.33 -10.41 -4.31
C GLU A 56 -10.90 -11.00 -2.97
N THR A 57 -9.59 -11.09 -2.73
CA THR A 57 -9.07 -11.51 -1.43
C THR A 57 -9.59 -10.58 -0.34
N LEU A 58 -9.51 -9.27 -0.53
CA LEU A 58 -10.05 -8.27 0.41
C LEU A 58 -11.56 -8.39 0.64
N LYS A 59 -12.36 -8.63 -0.41
CA LYS A 59 -13.81 -8.81 -0.29
C LYS A 59 -14.18 -10.08 0.49
N ASN A 60 -13.39 -11.13 0.32
CA ASN A 60 -13.67 -12.45 0.90
C ASN A 60 -12.96 -12.68 2.24
N PHE A 61 -11.99 -11.84 2.60
CA PHE A 61 -11.24 -11.94 3.84
C PHE A 61 -12.12 -11.51 5.01
N LYS A 62 -12.62 -12.50 5.76
CA LYS A 62 -13.40 -12.26 6.97
C LYS A 62 -12.47 -12.14 8.16
N ILE A 63 -12.24 -10.93 8.63
CA ILE A 63 -11.76 -10.74 10.00
C ILE A 63 -12.96 -10.89 10.92
N ALA A 64 -12.92 -11.86 11.84
CA ALA A 64 -14.03 -12.19 12.74
C ALA A 64 -14.57 -10.97 13.54
N ALA A 65 -13.77 -9.92 13.67
CA ALA A 65 -14.09 -8.70 14.41
C ALA A 65 -14.53 -7.49 13.55
N SER A 66 -14.60 -7.57 12.22
CA SER A 66 -14.90 -6.42 11.36
C SER A 66 -16.05 -6.68 10.37
N THR A 67 -17.02 -5.77 10.34
CA THR A 67 -18.13 -5.72 9.36
C THR A 67 -17.91 -4.66 8.28
N TRP A 68 -16.71 -4.06 8.26
CA TRP A 68 -16.35 -3.02 7.31
C TRP A 68 -16.38 -3.54 5.88
N GLN A 69 -17.05 -2.79 4.99
CA GLN A 69 -17.04 -3.03 3.55
C GLN A 69 -16.21 -1.92 2.90
N PRO A 70 -14.91 -2.14 2.67
CA PRO A 70 -14.03 -1.08 2.21
C PRO A 70 -14.36 -0.64 0.79
N PRO A 71 -14.29 0.67 0.49
CA PRO A 71 -14.11 1.12 -0.88
C PRO A 71 -12.82 0.52 -1.45
N ILE A 72 -12.95 -0.20 -2.57
CA ILE A 72 -11.84 -0.81 -3.28
C ILE A 72 -11.78 -0.16 -4.65
N PHE A 73 -10.70 0.57 -4.90
CA PHE A 73 -10.52 1.31 -6.14
C PHE A 73 -9.87 0.46 -7.22
N THR A 74 -10.26 0.70 -8.47
CA THR A 74 -9.70 0.00 -9.62
C THR A 74 -8.21 0.29 -9.77
N PRO A 75 -7.40 -0.70 -10.16
CA PRO A 75 -6.02 -0.45 -10.52
C PRO A 75 -5.92 0.54 -11.69
N THR A 76 -4.91 1.41 -11.67
CA THR A 76 -4.54 2.22 -12.85
C THR A 76 -4.12 1.30 -14.00
N TYR A 77 -3.36 0.26 -13.67
CA TYR A 77 -2.87 -0.73 -14.61
C TYR A 77 -3.22 -2.14 -14.14
N ALA A 78 -3.86 -2.91 -15.03
CA ALA A 78 -4.19 -4.32 -14.81
C ALA A 78 -3.62 -5.15 -15.96
N LEU A 79 -2.55 -5.90 -15.69
CA LEU A 79 -1.83 -6.72 -16.65
C LEU A 79 -2.20 -8.20 -16.50
N GLN A 80 -2.28 -8.92 -17.61
CA GLN A 80 -2.69 -10.32 -17.68
C GLN A 80 -1.65 -11.26 -17.07
N LYS A 81 -0.37 -11.10 -17.43
CA LYS A 81 0.67 -12.05 -17.05
C LYS A 81 1.02 -11.95 -15.56
N PRO A 82 1.21 -13.07 -14.84
CA PRO A 82 1.62 -13.08 -13.43
C PRO A 82 3.13 -12.80 -13.27
N LEU A 83 3.60 -11.73 -13.93
CA LEU A 83 4.99 -11.27 -13.93
C LEU A 83 5.09 -9.88 -13.32
N SER A 84 6.31 -9.41 -13.07
CA SER A 84 6.50 -8.04 -12.59
C SER A 84 5.92 -7.05 -13.62
N PRO A 85 5.48 -5.84 -13.23
CA PRO A 85 4.89 -4.90 -14.17
C PRO A 85 5.74 -4.65 -15.42
N LEU A 86 7.06 -4.52 -15.26
CA LEU A 86 7.99 -4.34 -16.38
C LEU A 86 8.00 -5.56 -17.33
N GLN A 87 8.05 -6.77 -16.78
CA GLN A 87 8.03 -8.00 -17.57
C GLN A 87 6.66 -8.26 -18.21
N ALA A 88 5.58 -7.93 -17.52
CA ALA A 88 4.23 -8.12 -18.04
C ALA A 88 3.95 -7.20 -19.24
N MET A 89 4.48 -5.97 -19.24
CA MET A 89 4.40 -5.07 -20.40
C MET A 89 5.04 -5.66 -21.67
N GLU A 90 6.06 -6.54 -21.56
CA GLU A 90 6.65 -7.21 -22.73
C GLU A 90 5.64 -8.08 -23.48
N TYR A 91 4.59 -8.55 -22.81
CA TYR A 91 3.51 -9.36 -23.39
C TYR A 91 2.28 -8.53 -23.77
N GLU A 92 2.26 -7.24 -23.41
CA GLU A 92 1.14 -6.33 -23.58
C GLU A 92 1.64 -5.03 -24.21
N PRO A 93 2.06 -5.04 -25.49
CA PRO A 93 2.77 -3.91 -26.13
C PRO A 93 1.95 -2.62 -26.27
N ASN A 94 0.64 -2.69 -25.96
CA ASN A 94 -0.26 -1.53 -25.94
C ASN A 94 -0.34 -0.87 -24.55
N VAL A 95 0.29 -1.46 -23.53
CA VAL A 95 0.37 -0.94 -22.16
C VAL A 95 1.72 -0.25 -21.98
N ASP A 96 1.68 1.04 -21.67
CA ASP A 96 2.85 1.84 -21.33
C ASP A 96 2.62 2.46 -19.95
N ILE A 97 3.22 1.87 -18.90
CA ILE A 97 3.06 2.35 -17.52
C ILE A 97 3.88 3.63 -17.35
N ARG A 98 3.21 4.77 -17.19
CA ARG A 98 3.87 6.04 -16.95
C ARG A 98 3.65 6.48 -15.52
N LEU A 99 4.67 7.12 -14.96
CA LEU A 99 4.65 7.63 -13.59
C LEU A 99 3.53 8.63 -13.35
N LEU A 100 3.18 9.39 -14.40
CA LEU A 100 2.15 10.42 -14.36
C LEU A 100 0.73 9.88 -14.23
N ASP A 101 0.53 8.57 -14.41
CA ASP A 101 -0.79 7.96 -14.34
C ASP A 101 -1.17 7.53 -12.91
N PHE A 102 -0.24 7.61 -11.95
CA PHE A 102 -0.46 7.19 -10.55
C PHE A 102 -1.11 8.27 -9.69
N VAL A 103 -2.23 8.82 -10.16
CA VAL A 103 -3.05 9.75 -9.38
C VAL A 103 -3.96 8.93 -8.45
N VAL A 104 -4.18 9.42 -7.22
CA VAL A 104 -5.16 8.80 -6.32
C VAL A 104 -6.54 8.82 -6.99
N PRO A 105 -7.34 7.74 -6.85
CA PRO A 105 -8.69 7.68 -7.41
C PRO A 105 -9.52 8.90 -7.05
N GLU A 106 -10.18 9.53 -8.05
CA GLU A 106 -11.00 10.73 -7.86
C GLU A 106 -12.18 10.47 -6.90
N GLU A 107 -12.61 9.21 -6.81
CA GLU A 107 -13.68 8.75 -5.92
C GLU A 107 -13.24 8.68 -4.45
N TRP A 108 -11.94 8.81 -4.15
CA TRP A 108 -11.48 8.88 -2.78
C TRP A 108 -11.72 10.27 -2.19
N SER A 109 -12.73 10.39 -1.34
CA SER A 109 -13.15 11.64 -0.69
C SER A 109 -12.34 12.02 0.56
N ALA A 110 -11.24 11.32 0.86
CA ALA A 110 -10.48 11.46 2.10
C ALA A 110 -11.33 11.37 3.37
N GLU A 111 -12.47 10.65 3.32
CA GLU A 111 -13.32 10.35 4.50
C GLU A 111 -12.75 9.21 5.35
N ASN A 112 -11.96 8.34 4.72
CA ASN A 112 -11.29 7.21 5.37
C ASN A 112 -9.81 7.21 5.00
N PRO A 113 -8.94 6.60 5.83
CA PRO A 113 -7.57 6.31 5.45
C PRO A 113 -7.50 5.57 4.11
N LEU A 114 -6.40 5.71 3.39
CA LEU A 114 -6.14 4.96 2.16
C LEU A 114 -4.93 4.07 2.36
N VAL A 115 -5.14 2.77 2.20
CA VAL A 115 -4.04 1.79 2.12
C VAL A 115 -3.70 1.60 0.65
N VAL A 116 -2.48 1.97 0.27
CA VAL A 116 -1.94 1.78 -1.08
C VAL A 116 -0.99 0.60 -1.09
N GLU A 117 -1.37 -0.48 -1.76
CA GLU A 117 -0.53 -1.66 -1.87
C GLU A 117 0.41 -1.55 -3.08
N GLY A 118 1.72 -1.71 -2.82
CA GLY A 118 2.72 -1.79 -3.87
C GLY A 118 2.62 -3.06 -4.72
N ALA A 119 3.03 -2.98 -5.98
CA ALA A 119 3.10 -4.14 -6.85
C ALA A 119 4.08 -5.19 -6.31
N GLY A 120 3.68 -6.45 -6.32
CA GLY A 120 4.58 -7.54 -5.96
C GLY A 120 4.05 -8.87 -6.43
N ARG A 121 4.24 -9.14 -7.72
CA ARG A 121 4.19 -10.48 -8.31
C ARG A 121 5.25 -10.51 -9.40
N GLY A 122 6.50 -10.82 -9.04
CA GLY A 122 7.55 -11.15 -9.99
C GLY A 122 7.81 -12.64 -9.87
N LEU A 123 7.30 -13.44 -10.81
CA LEU A 123 7.53 -14.87 -10.84
C LEU A 123 9.05 -15.12 -10.96
N ARG A 124 9.64 -15.66 -9.89
CA ARG A 124 11.00 -16.23 -9.80
C ARG A 124 12.09 -15.43 -10.52
N SER A 125 12.98 -14.87 -9.70
CA SER A 125 14.40 -14.57 -10.01
C SER A 125 14.74 -13.11 -10.29
N TYR A 126 14.57 -12.20 -9.34
CA TYR A 126 15.57 -11.14 -9.10
C TYR A 126 15.50 -10.70 -7.63
N HIS A 127 16.49 -11.13 -6.83
CA HIS A 127 16.69 -10.81 -5.40
C HIS A 127 17.07 -9.34 -5.15
N SER A 128 16.67 -8.40 -5.99
CA SER A 128 16.99 -7.00 -5.77
C SER A 128 15.80 -6.30 -5.13
N GLY A 129 15.85 -6.09 -3.80
CA GLY A 129 14.93 -5.20 -3.09
C GLY A 129 14.80 -3.79 -3.69
N LEU A 130 15.67 -3.43 -4.64
CA LEU A 130 15.60 -2.24 -5.50
C LEU A 130 14.33 -2.15 -6.36
N GLY A 131 13.79 -3.27 -6.86
CA GLY A 131 12.64 -3.25 -7.77
C GLY A 131 11.35 -2.77 -7.09
N THR A 132 11.07 -3.30 -5.90
CA THR A 132 9.88 -2.94 -5.10
C THR A 132 10.01 -1.55 -4.49
N LEU A 133 11.20 -1.18 -4.01
CA LEU A 133 11.49 0.15 -3.49
C LEU A 133 11.39 1.25 -4.55
N ASN A 134 11.89 1.00 -5.76
CA ASN A 134 11.83 1.99 -6.83
C ASN A 134 10.37 2.31 -7.17
N HIS A 135 9.50 1.31 -7.27
CA HIS A 135 8.08 1.56 -7.49
C HIS A 135 7.45 2.32 -6.32
N THR A 136 7.75 1.97 -5.07
CA THR A 136 7.24 2.71 -3.90
C THR A 136 7.69 4.16 -3.87
N LEU A 137 8.98 4.44 -4.09
CA LEU A 137 9.53 5.80 -4.10
C LEU A 137 9.00 6.64 -5.26
N LEU A 138 8.79 6.01 -6.42
CA LEU A 138 8.25 6.67 -7.60
C LEU A 138 6.79 7.05 -7.41
N THR A 139 5.97 6.15 -6.87
CA THR A 139 4.58 6.48 -6.51
C THR A 139 4.54 7.53 -5.39
N TRP A 140 5.39 7.39 -4.37
CA TRP A 140 5.49 8.36 -3.27
C TRP A 140 5.82 9.78 -3.74
N ASN A 141 6.86 9.93 -4.57
CA ASN A 141 7.26 11.23 -5.10
C ASN A 141 6.18 11.81 -6.01
N HIS A 142 5.58 10.99 -6.88
CA HIS A 142 4.51 11.46 -7.74
C HIS A 142 3.30 11.95 -6.93
N LEU A 143 2.89 11.23 -5.89
CA LEU A 143 1.81 11.70 -5.02
C LEU A 143 2.18 12.98 -4.25
N CYS A 144 3.43 13.10 -3.80
CA CYS A 144 3.93 14.36 -3.23
C CYS A 144 3.78 15.52 -4.23
N ASP A 145 4.18 15.32 -5.48
CA ASP A 145 4.17 16.32 -6.54
C ASP A 145 2.74 16.72 -6.97
N ASN A 146 1.74 15.88 -6.66
CA ASN A 146 0.32 16.16 -6.90
C ASN A 146 -0.42 16.71 -5.66
N GLY A 147 0.32 17.27 -4.70
CA GLY A 147 -0.28 17.97 -3.56
C GLY A 147 -0.80 17.06 -2.45
N LEU A 148 -0.55 15.75 -2.52
CA LEU A 148 -0.97 14.79 -1.50
C LEU A 148 0.09 14.59 -0.40
N ARG A 149 1.17 15.40 -0.41
CA ARG A 149 2.25 15.31 0.57
C ARG A 149 1.75 15.36 2.01
N SER A 150 0.72 16.17 2.31
CA SER A 150 0.15 16.28 3.65
C SER A 150 -0.65 15.03 4.08
N HIS A 151 -1.09 14.23 3.11
CA HIS A 151 -1.78 12.97 3.34
C HIS A 151 -0.82 11.78 3.39
N LEU A 152 0.46 11.90 3.01
CA LEU A 152 1.41 10.79 2.99
C LEU A 152 2.07 10.58 4.34
N PHE A 153 1.60 9.58 5.09
CA PHE A 153 2.05 9.35 6.47
C PHE A 153 3.23 8.39 6.58
N GLY A 154 3.41 7.50 5.60
CA GLY A 154 4.58 6.64 5.55
C GLY A 154 4.38 5.31 4.84
N VAL A 155 5.36 4.45 5.04
CA VAL A 155 5.47 3.12 4.44
C VAL A 155 5.52 2.07 5.54
N ILE A 156 4.80 0.98 5.32
CA ILE A 156 4.91 -0.28 6.04
C ILE A 156 5.67 -1.25 5.15
N LEU A 157 6.81 -1.73 5.66
CA LEU A 157 7.62 -2.73 4.99
C LEU A 157 7.13 -4.12 5.43
N ASN A 158 6.87 -4.99 4.48
CA ASN A 158 6.48 -6.37 4.74
C ASN A 158 7.54 -7.35 4.21
N GLY A 159 7.94 -8.30 5.04
CA GLY A 159 8.87 -9.38 4.73
C GLY A 159 10.12 -9.31 5.60
N GLU A 160 11.17 -10.01 5.16
CA GLU A 160 12.44 -10.06 5.91
C GLU A 160 13.02 -8.65 6.11
N PRO A 161 13.39 -8.29 7.36
CA PRO A 161 14.00 -7.00 7.64
C PRO A 161 15.23 -6.75 6.77
N ASN A 162 15.26 -5.59 6.12
CA ASN A 162 16.36 -5.20 5.26
C ASN A 162 16.82 -3.78 5.60
N GLU A 163 17.94 -3.66 6.30
CA GLU A 163 18.50 -2.36 6.69
C GLU A 163 18.81 -1.47 5.48
N GLY A 164 19.26 -2.04 4.37
CA GLY A 164 19.50 -1.30 3.13
C GLY A 164 18.24 -0.62 2.61
N ASN A 165 17.11 -1.31 2.66
CA ASN A 165 15.81 -0.78 2.25
C ASN A 165 15.33 0.35 3.17
N VAL A 166 15.46 0.13 4.49
CA VAL A 166 15.12 1.12 5.51
C VAL A 166 15.96 2.39 5.33
N GLN A 167 17.27 2.26 5.14
CA GLN A 167 18.18 3.40 4.96
C GLN A 167 17.90 4.13 3.65
N ALA A 168 17.60 3.41 2.57
CA ALA A 168 17.22 4.03 1.30
C ALA A 168 15.95 4.87 1.45
N LEU A 169 14.87 4.32 2.00
CA LEU A 169 13.61 5.03 2.22
C LEU A 169 13.79 6.27 3.12
N LYS A 170 14.52 6.13 4.23
CA LYS A 170 14.84 7.25 5.13
C LYS A 170 15.63 8.36 4.42
N LYS A 171 16.57 8.01 3.54
CA LYS A 171 17.35 8.97 2.75
C LYS A 171 16.45 9.82 1.82
N PHE A 172 15.34 9.26 1.36
CA PHE A 172 14.34 9.98 0.56
C PHE A 172 13.27 10.68 1.41
N GLY A 173 13.43 10.73 2.74
CA GLY A 173 12.49 11.39 3.64
C GLY A 173 11.18 10.63 3.82
N VAL A 174 11.16 9.33 3.50
CA VAL A 174 9.99 8.47 3.73
C VAL A 174 9.95 8.05 5.19
N ASN A 175 8.82 8.31 5.85
CA ASN A 175 8.55 7.80 7.19
C ASN A 175 8.29 6.30 7.14
N ILE A 176 9.02 5.50 7.91
CA ILE A 176 8.81 4.05 8.00
C ILE A 176 8.05 3.78 9.28
N MET A 177 6.80 3.36 9.14
CA MET A 177 5.84 3.29 10.24
C MET A 177 5.91 1.95 10.98
N ALA A 178 6.14 0.87 10.22
CA ALA A 178 6.28 -0.48 10.76
C ALA A 178 7.09 -1.35 9.80
N GLN A 179 7.70 -2.39 10.36
CA GLN A 179 8.24 -3.52 9.61
C GLN A 179 7.51 -4.75 10.12
N VAL A 180 6.74 -5.40 9.25
CA VAL A 180 5.98 -6.60 9.57
C VAL A 180 6.69 -7.78 8.92
N ALA A 181 6.97 -8.83 9.70
CA ALA A 181 7.57 -10.04 9.17
C ALA A 181 6.63 -10.73 8.16
N GLN A 182 7.15 -11.72 7.43
CA GLN A 182 6.33 -12.47 6.48
C GLN A 182 5.08 -13.05 7.16
N CYS A 183 3.91 -12.67 6.66
CA CYS A 183 2.61 -13.08 7.22
C CYS A 183 1.84 -13.90 6.19
N THR A 184 1.76 -15.20 6.41
CA THR A 184 1.06 -16.13 5.50
C THR A 184 0.06 -17.04 6.21
N THR A 185 0.07 -17.05 7.55
CA THR A 185 -0.79 -17.92 8.36
C THR A 185 -1.70 -17.10 9.28
N ALA A 186 -2.74 -17.75 9.82
CA ALA A 186 -3.61 -17.15 10.83
C ALA A 186 -2.89 -16.84 12.15
N HIS A 187 -1.81 -17.56 12.48
CA HIS A 187 -1.00 -17.26 13.67
C HIS A 187 -0.20 -15.96 13.50
N ASP A 188 0.27 -15.69 12.28
CA ASP A 188 0.97 -14.45 11.95
C ASP A 188 0.04 -13.24 12.04
N GLN A 189 -1.28 -13.45 11.96
CA GLN A 189 -2.29 -12.40 12.05
C GLN A 189 -2.22 -11.61 13.35
N ASP A 190 -2.20 -12.32 14.48
CA ASP A 190 -2.26 -11.69 15.80
C ASP A 190 -0.97 -10.91 16.07
N MET A 191 0.17 -11.46 15.66
CA MET A 191 1.47 -10.78 15.75
C MET A 191 1.52 -9.53 14.88
N ALA A 192 1.09 -9.62 13.61
CA ALA A 192 1.02 -8.45 12.74
C ALA A 192 0.09 -7.37 13.28
N LEU A 193 -1.06 -7.73 13.86
CA LEU A 193 -1.99 -6.77 14.45
C LEU A 193 -1.37 -5.97 15.62
N HIS A 194 -0.44 -6.56 16.37
CA HIS A 194 0.30 -5.90 17.43
C HIS A 194 1.42 -4.98 16.90
N GLU A 195 2.07 -5.34 15.80
CA GLU A 195 3.13 -4.54 15.17
C GLU A 195 2.60 -3.35 14.37
N LEU A 196 1.38 -3.45 13.85
CA LEU A 196 0.76 -2.40 13.03
C LEU A 196 0.26 -1.24 13.90
N PRO A 197 0.57 0.03 13.56
CA PRO A 197 0.11 1.18 14.32
C PRO A 197 -1.42 1.36 14.28
N SER A 198 -1.98 2.12 15.21
CA SER A 198 -3.36 2.59 15.14
C SER A 198 -3.43 3.91 14.35
N VAL A 199 -4.57 4.25 13.74
CA VAL A 199 -4.72 5.52 13.00
C VAL A 199 -4.47 6.72 13.92
N GLU A 200 -4.95 6.65 15.16
CA GLU A 200 -4.84 7.72 16.15
C GLU A 200 -3.37 8.00 16.52
N SER A 201 -2.55 6.95 16.62
CA SER A 201 -1.11 7.09 16.86
C SER A 201 -0.38 7.79 15.70
N LEU A 202 -0.94 7.74 14.50
CA LEU A 202 -0.35 8.37 13.31
C LEU A 202 -0.71 9.86 13.24
N MET A 203 -1.97 10.18 13.51
CA MET A 203 -2.45 11.56 13.54
C MET A 203 -1.76 12.41 14.60
N THR A 204 -1.51 11.83 15.78
CA THR A 204 -0.86 12.51 16.90
C THR A 204 0.63 12.81 16.69
N GLN A 205 1.30 12.13 15.75
CA GLN A 205 2.72 12.37 15.43
C GLN A 205 2.93 13.59 14.52
N GLN A 206 1.89 14.09 13.85
CA GLN A 206 1.97 15.29 13.01
C GLN A 206 1.88 16.62 13.78
N ASP A 207 1.31 16.62 14.99
CA ASP A 207 1.10 17.84 15.79
C ASP A 207 2.34 18.29 16.59
N VAL A 208 3.48 17.60 16.43
CA VAL A 208 4.69 17.80 17.27
C VAL A 208 5.89 18.38 16.48
N GLU A 209 5.75 18.62 15.17
CA GLU A 209 6.75 19.33 14.33
C GLU A 209 6.35 20.77 14.02
#